data_AF-A0A2M7GSA3-F1
#
_entry.id   AF-A0A2M7GSA3-F1
#
_cell.length_a   1.000
_cell.length_b   1.000
_cell.length_c   1.000
_cell.angle_alpha   90.00
_cell.angle_beta   90.00
_cell.angle_gamma   90.00
#
_symmetry.space_group_name_H-M   'P 1'
#
loop_
_entity.id
_entity.type
_entity.pdbx_description
1 polymer ?
#
loop_
_entity_poly.entity_id
_entity_poly.type
_entity_poly.pdbx_seq_one_letter_code
_entity_poly.pdbx_strand_id
1 'polypeptide(L)'
;MTGVKAERAVTADYPLRWKAEGSFMLKTTHLIFGMVAAAALALTAGTARAGGAEAYAAEAEAVLQELRGAMLREMQAAMAMGPAAAIGVCRHLAPEISREIEKRTGWEIRRVALKVRDPDNRANAEERSLLMGYEIKLAAGQAPDLLRTLRVTPRGDEVEIHFMQAVPMLDGCTACHGTAIDPATAAEIKRLYPEDAAVGYATGDIRGAFSLYKTVGAEAFRKAEAAPKRDDLKAMGYAPRDRPGAKGSAVAGLAVFQARCQSCHGPADLAGHVFPKGGGADAATAEAEAAFCRKLETHGYTDEKSDCDILAFLTDLALFLAKSGSGK
;
A
#
# COMPACT_ATOMS: atom_id res chain seq x y z
N MET A 1 -64.63 22.19 -8.51
CA MET A 1 -65.15 21.80 -7.19
C MET A 1 -65.18 20.28 -7.11
N THR A 2 -64.70 19.72 -6.00
CA THR A 2 -64.69 18.28 -5.61
C THR A 2 -63.72 17.39 -6.41
N GLY A 3 -62.95 16.47 -5.84
CA GLY A 3 -62.89 15.98 -4.47
C GLY A 3 -61.59 15.19 -4.19
N VAL A 4 -61.37 14.96 -2.90
CA VAL A 4 -60.23 14.25 -2.29
C VAL A 4 -60.45 12.74 -2.30
N LYS A 5 -59.39 11.94 -2.51
CA LYS A 5 -59.12 10.71 -1.75
C LYS A 5 -57.64 10.27 -1.87
N ALA A 6 -57.16 9.70 -0.78
CA ALA A 6 -55.77 9.49 -0.38
C ALA A 6 -55.32 8.01 -0.52
N GLU A 7 -54.12 7.75 0.03
CA GLU A 7 -53.46 6.47 0.37
C GLU A 7 -52.44 5.96 -0.67
N ARG A 8 -51.24 5.48 -0.33
CA ARG A 8 -50.53 5.27 0.96
C ARG A 8 -49.03 5.13 0.63
N ALA A 9 -48.16 5.79 1.39
CA ALA A 9 -46.73 5.52 1.44
C ALA A 9 -46.45 4.49 2.54
N VAL A 10 -45.58 3.52 2.27
CA VAL A 10 -45.11 2.53 3.24
C VAL A 10 -43.64 2.84 3.54
N THR A 11 -43.39 3.34 4.75
CA THR A 11 -42.07 3.40 5.37
C THR A 11 -42.10 2.49 6.59
N ALA A 12 -41.22 1.49 6.65
CA ALA A 12 -41.09 0.59 7.78
C ALA A 12 -40.04 1.14 8.76
N ASP A 13 -40.52 1.54 9.93
CA ASP A 13 -39.75 1.79 11.15
C ASP A 13 -39.28 0.47 11.79
N TYR A 14 -38.05 0.44 12.29
CA TYR A 14 -37.62 -0.50 13.33
C TYR A 14 -36.73 0.21 14.35
N PRO A 15 -37.18 0.40 15.60
CA PRO A 15 -36.32 0.84 16.69
C PRO A 15 -35.96 -0.34 17.60
N LEU A 16 -34.67 -0.58 17.84
CA LEU A 16 -34.21 -1.41 18.95
C LEU A 16 -33.39 -0.55 19.92
N ARG A 17 -34.07 -0.05 20.96
CA ARG A 17 -33.46 0.52 22.17
C ARG A 17 -33.12 -0.61 23.13
N TRP A 18 -31.85 -0.74 23.48
CA TRP A 18 -31.40 -1.56 24.62
C TRP A 18 -31.64 -0.78 25.92
N LYS A 19 -32.42 -1.38 26.85
CA LYS A 19 -32.46 -0.97 28.27
C LYS A 19 -31.62 -1.95 29.06
N ALA A 20 -30.61 -1.42 29.74
CA ALA A 20 -29.93 -2.09 30.83
C ALA A 20 -30.76 -1.93 32.11
N GLU A 21 -30.93 -3.01 32.88
CA GLU A 21 -31.09 -3.02 34.35
C GLU A 21 -31.43 -4.45 34.81
N GLY A 22 -30.79 -4.91 35.88
CA GLY A 22 -31.16 -6.17 36.54
C GLY A 22 -30.03 -6.82 37.33
N SER A 23 -29.77 -6.30 38.53
CA SER A 23 -28.96 -6.96 39.56
C SER A 23 -29.71 -8.15 40.14
N PHE A 24 -29.09 -9.32 40.25
CA PHE A 24 -29.60 -10.41 41.09
C PHE A 24 -28.46 -11.05 41.89
N MET A 25 -28.72 -11.16 43.20
CA MET A 25 -27.76 -11.43 44.26
C MET A 25 -27.78 -12.92 44.65
N LEU A 26 -26.59 -13.50 44.79
CA LEU A 26 -26.14 -14.46 45.82
C LEU A 26 -27.04 -15.68 46.20
N LYS A 27 -26.53 -16.92 45.98
CA LYS A 27 -26.02 -17.84 47.04
C LYS A 27 -25.80 -19.30 46.57
N THR A 28 -24.68 -19.88 47.04
CA THR A 28 -24.40 -21.32 47.36
C THR A 28 -24.42 -22.31 46.18
N THR A 29 -23.43 -23.20 45.94
CA THR A 29 -22.78 -24.15 46.86
C THR A 29 -21.56 -24.78 46.16
N HIS A 30 -20.52 -25.13 46.92
CA HIS A 30 -19.29 -25.79 46.49
C HIS A 30 -19.50 -27.16 45.82
N LEU A 31 -18.67 -27.48 44.81
CA LEU A 31 -18.12 -28.81 44.43
C LEU A 31 -17.98 -28.97 42.91
N ILE A 32 -16.96 -28.37 42.27
CA ILE A 32 -16.19 -28.98 41.15
C ILE A 32 -14.79 -28.32 41.16
N PHE A 33 -13.97 -28.70 42.13
CA PHE A 33 -12.52 -28.43 42.11
C PHE A 33 -11.87 -29.71 41.57
N GLY A 34 -11.44 -29.72 40.31
CA GLY A 34 -10.70 -30.85 39.76
C GLY A 34 -10.94 -31.20 38.30
N MET A 35 -10.89 -30.25 37.36
CA MET A 35 -10.64 -30.58 35.94
C MET A 35 -10.29 -29.35 35.06
N VAL A 36 -9.45 -28.42 35.53
CA VAL A 36 -9.02 -27.25 34.71
C VAL A 36 -7.50 -27.22 34.45
N ALA A 37 -6.74 -28.24 34.87
CA ALA A 37 -5.28 -28.20 34.84
C ALA A 37 -4.60 -28.98 33.69
N ALA A 38 -5.28 -29.27 32.57
CA ALA A 38 -4.67 -30.07 31.48
C ALA A 38 -5.15 -29.74 30.06
N ALA A 39 -5.39 -28.47 29.73
CA ALA A 39 -5.66 -28.05 28.34
C ALA A 39 -5.04 -26.69 27.98
N ALA A 40 -3.91 -26.33 28.59
CA ALA A 40 -3.20 -25.06 28.33
C ALA A 40 -1.89 -25.25 27.56
N LEU A 41 -1.73 -26.35 26.81
CA LEU A 41 -0.48 -26.64 26.11
C LEU A 41 -0.70 -27.19 24.69
N ALA A 42 -1.29 -26.39 23.78
CA ALA A 42 -1.18 -26.61 22.33
C ALA A 42 -1.70 -25.43 21.46
N LEU A 43 -1.50 -24.16 21.86
CA LEU A 43 -1.77 -23.01 20.98
C LEU A 43 -0.57 -22.04 20.95
N THR A 44 0.56 -22.49 20.40
CA THR A 44 1.70 -21.60 20.08
C THR A 44 2.17 -21.69 18.63
N ALA A 45 1.45 -22.39 17.74
CA ALA A 45 1.84 -22.55 16.33
C ALA A 45 1.43 -21.38 15.40
N GLY A 46 0.96 -20.25 15.93
CA GLY A 46 0.33 -19.18 15.14
C GLY A 46 1.21 -17.97 14.79
N THR A 47 2.40 -17.80 15.38
CA THR A 47 3.17 -16.54 15.28
C THR A 47 4.37 -16.60 14.32
N ALA A 48 4.66 -17.76 13.74
CA ALA A 48 5.83 -17.99 12.88
C ALA A 48 5.50 -17.98 11.37
N ARG A 49 4.50 -17.19 10.95
CA ARG A 49 4.02 -17.11 9.55
C ARG A 49 4.08 -15.70 8.95
N ALA A 50 4.62 -14.75 9.70
CA ALA A 50 4.51 -13.31 9.45
C ALA A 50 5.89 -12.62 9.36
N GLY A 51 6.94 -13.34 8.93
CA GLY A 51 8.19 -12.67 8.52
C GLY A 51 8.43 -12.73 7.01
N GLY A 52 8.17 -13.89 6.38
CA GLY A 52 8.48 -14.10 4.96
C GLY A 52 7.48 -13.43 4.05
N ALA A 53 6.22 -13.41 4.48
CA ALA A 53 5.14 -12.76 3.75
C ALA A 53 5.42 -11.25 3.59
N GLU A 54 5.94 -10.61 4.63
CA GLU A 54 6.23 -9.18 4.72
C GLU A 54 7.39 -8.78 3.82
N ALA A 55 8.43 -9.62 3.71
CA ALA A 55 9.53 -9.40 2.77
C ALA A 55 9.04 -9.39 1.31
N TYR A 56 8.21 -10.36 0.95
CA TYR A 56 7.63 -10.41 -0.40
C TYR A 56 6.56 -9.34 -0.64
N ALA A 57 5.83 -8.91 0.39
CA ALA A 57 4.96 -7.74 0.28
C ALA A 57 5.76 -6.46 -0.01
N ALA A 58 6.87 -6.24 0.69
CA ALA A 58 7.75 -5.09 0.43
C ALA A 58 8.37 -5.16 -0.97
N GLU A 59 8.74 -6.37 -1.43
CA GLU A 59 9.20 -6.59 -2.80
C GLU A 59 8.12 -6.25 -3.83
N ALA A 60 6.90 -6.78 -3.66
CA ALA A 60 5.75 -6.51 -4.54
C ALA A 60 5.39 -5.01 -4.57
N GLU A 61 5.46 -4.33 -3.43
CA GLU A 61 5.26 -2.88 -3.34
C GLU A 61 6.32 -2.12 -4.13
N ALA A 62 7.60 -2.49 -4.04
CA ALA A 62 8.66 -1.88 -4.82
C ALA A 62 8.46 -2.08 -6.33
N VAL A 63 8.08 -3.30 -6.74
CA VAL A 63 7.71 -3.63 -8.12
C VAL A 63 6.57 -2.74 -8.62
N LEU A 64 5.52 -2.56 -7.80
CA LEU A 64 4.40 -1.69 -8.13
C LEU A 64 4.76 -0.22 -8.23
N GLN A 65 5.61 0.28 -7.33
CA GLN A 65 6.07 1.67 -7.40
C GLN A 65 6.86 1.92 -8.67
N GLU A 66 7.71 0.98 -9.06
CA GLU A 66 8.45 1.07 -10.32
C GLU A 66 7.51 1.09 -11.53
N LEU A 67 6.56 0.15 -11.58
CA LEU A 67 5.55 0.06 -12.65
C LEU A 67 4.72 1.35 -12.74
N ARG A 68 4.19 1.84 -11.62
CA ARG A 68 3.40 3.07 -11.56
C ARG A 68 4.21 4.28 -12.01
N GLY A 69 5.45 4.41 -11.54
CA GLY A 69 6.33 5.49 -11.92
C GLY A 69 6.63 5.50 -13.43
N ALA A 70 6.92 4.33 -14.00
CA ALA A 70 7.13 4.20 -15.45
C ALA A 70 5.87 4.54 -16.25
N MET A 71 4.72 3.95 -15.90
CA MET A 71 3.45 4.22 -16.57
C MET A 71 3.04 5.69 -16.47
N LEU A 72 3.24 6.33 -15.32
CA LEU A 72 2.88 7.73 -15.12
C LEU A 72 3.71 8.66 -16.01
N ARG A 73 5.02 8.42 -16.16
CA ARG A 73 5.88 9.21 -17.05
C ARG A 73 5.41 9.15 -18.51
N GLU A 74 5.17 7.93 -19.01
CA GLU A 74 4.67 7.74 -20.38
C GLU A 74 3.28 8.37 -20.56
N MET A 75 2.42 8.24 -19.55
CA MET A 75 1.08 8.84 -19.58
C MET A 75 1.14 10.37 -19.61
N GLN A 76 2.00 11.00 -18.79
CA GLN A 76 2.16 12.45 -18.78
C GLN A 76 2.64 12.98 -20.14
N ALA A 77 3.61 12.30 -20.76
CA ALA A 77 4.10 12.66 -22.09
C ALA A 77 2.98 12.54 -23.15
N ALA A 78 2.22 11.46 -23.13
CA ALA A 78 1.16 11.25 -24.13
C ALA A 78 -0.05 12.16 -23.91
N MET A 79 -0.42 12.46 -22.65
CA MET A 79 -1.51 13.37 -22.32
C MET A 79 -1.24 14.80 -22.78
N ALA A 80 0.03 15.22 -22.93
CA ALA A 80 0.38 16.50 -23.54
C ALA A 80 -0.05 16.59 -25.02
N MET A 81 -0.23 15.45 -25.70
CA MET A 81 -0.76 15.36 -27.06
C MET A 81 -2.29 15.12 -27.09
N GLY A 82 -2.93 15.04 -25.92
CA GLY A 82 -4.37 14.84 -25.75
C GLY A 82 -4.76 13.41 -25.33
N PRO A 83 -5.94 13.22 -24.71
CA PRO A 83 -6.34 11.93 -24.13
C PRO A 83 -6.47 10.81 -25.17
N ALA A 84 -6.91 11.13 -26.40
CA ALA A 84 -6.99 10.16 -27.48
C ALA A 84 -5.62 9.53 -27.83
N ALA A 85 -4.55 10.33 -27.87
CA ALA A 85 -3.19 9.84 -28.10
C ALA A 85 -2.68 9.00 -26.91
N ALA A 86 -3.07 9.37 -25.69
CA ALA A 86 -2.68 8.69 -24.46
C ALA A 86 -3.26 7.27 -24.32
N ILE A 87 -4.32 6.92 -25.07
CA ILE A 87 -4.86 5.55 -25.09
C ILE A 87 -3.79 4.52 -25.50
N GLY A 88 -2.86 4.91 -26.39
CA GLY A 88 -1.74 4.07 -26.82
C GLY A 88 -0.81 3.64 -25.68
N VAL A 89 -0.65 4.48 -24.64
CA VAL A 89 0.16 4.15 -23.46
C VAL A 89 -0.44 2.95 -22.73
N CYS A 90 -1.74 3.00 -22.42
CA CYS A 90 -2.42 1.91 -21.75
C CYS A 90 -2.48 0.63 -22.60
N ARG A 91 -2.57 0.77 -23.93
CA ARG A 91 -2.68 -0.36 -24.86
C ARG A 91 -1.37 -1.07 -25.11
N HIS A 92 -0.28 -0.34 -25.32
CA HIS A 92 0.98 -0.89 -25.83
C HIS A 92 2.09 -0.81 -24.79
N LEU A 93 2.33 0.38 -24.23
CA LEU A 93 3.45 0.61 -23.32
C LEU A 93 3.23 -0.06 -21.96
N ALA A 94 2.01 -0.03 -21.42
CA ALA A 94 1.75 -0.65 -20.12
C ALA A 94 2.04 -2.17 -20.12
N PRO A 95 1.60 -2.97 -21.11
CA PRO A 95 2.08 -4.36 -21.26
C PRO A 95 3.59 -4.50 -21.44
N GLU A 96 4.24 -3.63 -22.20
CA GLU A 96 5.70 -3.69 -22.43
C GLU A 96 6.49 -3.46 -21.16
N ILE A 97 6.20 -2.37 -20.43
CA ILE A 97 6.79 -2.05 -19.13
C ILE A 97 6.57 -3.19 -18.15
N SER A 98 5.35 -3.76 -18.10
CA SER A 98 5.05 -4.88 -17.22
C SER A 98 5.98 -6.06 -17.55
N ARG A 99 6.09 -6.48 -18.81
CA ARG A 99 6.95 -7.60 -19.23
C ARG A 99 8.42 -7.39 -18.90
N GLU A 100 8.94 -6.17 -19.01
CA GLU A 100 10.33 -5.87 -18.65
C GLU A 100 10.58 -6.03 -17.15
N ILE A 101 9.65 -5.54 -16.33
CA ILE A 101 9.72 -5.68 -14.87
C ILE A 101 9.54 -7.15 -14.46
N GLU A 102 8.60 -7.86 -15.07
CA GLU A 102 8.35 -9.29 -14.82
C GLU A 102 9.63 -10.11 -15.08
N LYS A 103 10.30 -9.90 -16.22
CA LYS A 103 11.55 -10.59 -16.58
C LYS A 103 12.66 -10.39 -15.56
N ARG A 104 12.79 -9.18 -14.99
CA ARG A 104 13.86 -8.86 -14.04
C ARG A 104 13.55 -9.32 -12.63
N THR A 105 12.28 -9.28 -12.22
CA THR A 105 11.87 -9.45 -10.81
C THR A 105 11.30 -10.83 -10.52
N GLY A 106 10.85 -11.55 -11.56
CA GLY A 106 10.18 -12.84 -11.44
C GLY A 106 8.76 -12.76 -10.87
N TRP A 107 8.21 -11.56 -10.68
CA TRP A 107 6.78 -11.38 -10.44
C TRP A 107 6.04 -11.41 -11.77
N GLU A 108 4.92 -12.12 -11.85
CA GLU A 108 3.90 -11.89 -12.87
C GLU A 108 3.08 -10.66 -12.47
N ILE A 109 2.76 -9.79 -13.42
CA ILE A 109 2.01 -8.56 -13.17
C ILE A 109 0.76 -8.54 -14.05
N ARG A 110 -0.40 -8.60 -13.40
CA ARG A 110 -1.71 -8.49 -14.04
C ARG A 110 -2.36 -7.17 -13.69
N ARG A 111 -3.05 -6.57 -14.67
CA ARG A 111 -3.96 -5.44 -14.45
C ARG A 111 -5.37 -5.98 -14.54
N VAL A 112 -6.15 -5.89 -13.46
CA VAL A 112 -7.46 -6.54 -13.40
C VAL A 112 -8.54 -5.58 -12.95
N ALA A 113 -9.76 -5.75 -13.45
CA ALA A 113 -10.88 -4.88 -13.09
C ALA A 113 -12.23 -5.62 -13.13
N LEU A 114 -13.21 -5.07 -12.41
CA LEU A 114 -14.61 -5.49 -12.52
C LEU A 114 -15.25 -4.97 -13.82
N LYS A 115 -14.87 -3.77 -14.25
CA LYS A 115 -15.24 -3.16 -15.54
C LYS A 115 -13.98 -3.02 -16.39
N VAL A 116 -13.88 -3.86 -17.41
CA VAL A 116 -12.67 -3.99 -18.23
C VAL A 116 -12.75 -3.12 -19.48
N ARG A 117 -11.60 -2.57 -19.90
CA ARG A 117 -11.43 -1.96 -21.22
C ARG A 117 -10.92 -2.97 -22.23
N ASP A 118 -9.92 -3.71 -21.78
CA ASP A 118 -9.31 -4.81 -22.50
C ASP A 118 -9.81 -6.12 -21.89
N PRO A 119 -10.42 -7.03 -22.67
CA PRO A 119 -10.89 -8.32 -22.18
C PRO A 119 -9.82 -9.16 -21.47
N ASP A 120 -8.53 -8.97 -21.80
CA ASP A 120 -7.42 -9.70 -21.17
C ASP A 120 -7.22 -9.30 -19.70
N ASN A 121 -7.74 -8.13 -19.30
CA ASN A 121 -7.71 -7.62 -17.93
C ASN A 121 -8.91 -8.12 -17.08
N ARG A 122 -9.64 -9.14 -17.54
CA ARG A 122 -10.71 -9.76 -16.74
C ARG A 122 -10.12 -10.43 -15.51
N ALA A 123 -10.66 -10.08 -14.35
CA ALA A 123 -10.31 -10.70 -13.09
C ALA A 123 -10.76 -12.18 -13.06
N ASN A 124 -9.89 -13.07 -12.60
CA ASN A 124 -10.24 -14.44 -12.23
C ASN A 124 -11.15 -14.45 -10.97
N ALA A 125 -11.61 -15.63 -10.55
CA ALA A 125 -12.55 -15.74 -9.43
C ALA A 125 -12.00 -15.17 -8.11
N GLU A 126 -10.70 -15.34 -7.85
CA GLU A 126 -10.05 -14.84 -6.65
C GLU A 126 -9.89 -13.31 -6.71
N GLU A 127 -9.30 -12.79 -7.78
CA GLU A 127 -9.10 -11.36 -8.02
C GLU A 127 -10.44 -10.60 -7.96
N ARG A 128 -11.50 -11.19 -8.55
CA ARG A 128 -12.85 -10.62 -8.51
C ARG A 128 -13.39 -10.53 -7.09
N SER A 129 -13.19 -11.57 -6.28
CA SER A 129 -13.61 -11.56 -4.87
C SER A 129 -12.88 -10.48 -4.07
N LEU A 130 -11.58 -10.30 -4.31
CA LEU A 130 -10.79 -9.25 -3.67
C LEU A 130 -11.25 -7.85 -4.11
N LEU A 131 -11.47 -7.62 -5.41
CA LEU A 131 -11.99 -6.35 -5.92
C LEU A 131 -13.35 -6.01 -5.31
N MET A 132 -14.28 -6.97 -5.24
CA MET A 132 -15.58 -6.75 -4.58
C MET A 132 -15.41 -6.41 -3.09
N GLY A 133 -14.46 -7.04 -2.41
CA GLY A 133 -14.11 -6.70 -1.04
C GLY A 133 -13.53 -5.28 -0.90
N TYR A 134 -12.76 -4.81 -1.87
CA TYR A 134 -12.25 -3.44 -1.90
C TYR A 134 -13.37 -2.41 -2.10
N GLU A 135 -14.34 -2.67 -2.97
CA GLU A 135 -15.52 -1.80 -3.15
C GLU A 135 -16.30 -1.65 -1.83
N ILE A 136 -16.50 -2.74 -1.09
CA ILE A 136 -17.17 -2.71 0.22
C ILE A 136 -16.39 -1.87 1.22
N LYS A 137 -15.06 -2.04 1.28
CA LYS A 137 -14.19 -1.29 2.19
C LYS A 137 -14.16 0.21 1.84
N LEU A 138 -14.11 0.53 0.55
CA LEU A 138 -14.19 1.90 0.07
C LEU A 138 -15.52 2.55 0.47
N ALA A 139 -16.63 1.84 0.27
CA ALA A 139 -17.96 2.30 0.68
C ALA A 139 -18.08 2.48 2.22
N ALA A 140 -17.29 1.72 2.99
CA ALA A 140 -17.16 1.88 4.44
C ALA A 140 -16.21 3.01 4.87
N GLY A 141 -15.64 3.77 3.92
CA GLY A 141 -14.78 4.93 4.18
C GLY A 141 -13.29 4.60 4.33
N GLN A 142 -12.86 3.38 3.99
CA GLN A 142 -11.43 3.07 3.97
C GLN A 142 -10.74 3.78 2.81
N ALA A 143 -9.60 4.40 3.08
CA ALA A 143 -8.83 5.11 2.06
C ALA A 143 -8.36 4.15 0.94
N PRO A 144 -8.55 4.50 -0.35
CA PRO A 144 -8.24 3.61 -1.48
C PRO A 144 -6.79 3.11 -1.55
N ASP A 145 -5.83 3.94 -1.14
CA ASP A 145 -4.41 3.63 -1.14
C ASP A 145 -4.04 2.51 -0.14
N LEU A 146 -4.87 2.32 0.89
CA LEU A 146 -4.74 1.26 1.88
C LEU A 146 -5.40 -0.06 1.46
N LEU A 147 -6.09 -0.10 0.31
CA LEU A 147 -6.79 -1.28 -0.18
C LEU A 147 -5.81 -2.22 -0.90
N ARG A 148 -5.17 -3.07 -0.09
CA ARG A 148 -4.24 -4.10 -0.54
C ARG A 148 -4.48 -5.44 0.15
N THR A 149 -3.95 -6.51 -0.42
CA THR A 149 -4.02 -7.86 0.13
C THR A 149 -2.77 -8.62 -0.23
N LEU A 150 -2.26 -9.37 0.75
CA LEU A 150 -1.23 -10.38 0.56
C LEU A 150 -1.82 -11.73 0.92
N ARG A 151 -1.65 -12.71 0.04
CA ARG A 151 -1.99 -14.11 0.27
C ARG A 151 -0.77 -14.97 0.00
N VAL A 152 -0.57 -15.96 0.86
CA VAL A 152 0.52 -16.93 0.77
C VAL A 152 -0.11 -18.31 0.78
N THR A 153 0.02 -19.02 -0.34
CA THR A 153 -0.60 -20.32 -0.57
C THR A 153 0.50 -21.37 -0.75
N PRO A 154 0.67 -22.31 0.20
CA PRO A 154 1.58 -23.43 0.01
C PRO A 154 1.16 -24.31 -1.18
N ARG A 155 2.13 -24.73 -1.99
CA ARG A 155 1.98 -25.58 -3.17
C ARG A 155 3.04 -26.68 -3.15
N GLY A 156 2.91 -27.63 -2.22
CA GLY A 156 3.91 -28.68 -2.02
C GLY A 156 5.25 -28.09 -1.56
N ASP A 157 6.31 -28.31 -2.35
CA ASP A 157 7.65 -27.76 -2.11
C ASP A 157 7.80 -26.30 -2.57
N GLU A 158 6.73 -25.69 -3.06
CA GLU A 158 6.65 -24.29 -3.47
C GLU A 158 5.66 -23.51 -2.61
N VAL A 159 5.74 -22.19 -2.71
CA VAL A 159 4.84 -21.23 -2.10
C VAL A 159 4.47 -20.22 -3.18
N GLU A 160 3.18 -20.08 -3.42
CA GLU A 160 2.61 -19.04 -4.28
C GLU A 160 2.28 -17.83 -3.42
N ILE A 161 2.83 -16.69 -3.80
CA ILE A 161 2.59 -15.39 -3.16
C ILE A 161 1.74 -14.57 -4.12
N HIS A 162 0.61 -14.10 -3.64
CA HIS A 162 -0.30 -13.22 -4.37
C HIS A 162 -0.42 -11.89 -3.63
N PHE A 163 0.10 -10.82 -4.23
CA PHE A 163 -0.06 -9.46 -3.74
C PHE A 163 -0.99 -8.69 -4.68
N MET A 164 -2.02 -8.06 -4.14
CA MET A 164 -2.98 -7.29 -4.93
C MET A 164 -3.21 -5.93 -4.29
N GLN A 165 -3.22 -4.87 -5.10
CA GLN A 165 -3.47 -3.52 -4.63
C GLN A 165 -4.39 -2.76 -5.58
N ALA A 166 -5.41 -2.12 -5.01
CA ALA A 166 -6.37 -1.30 -5.74
C ALA A 166 -5.67 -0.14 -6.48
N VAL A 167 -6.28 0.25 -7.60
CA VAL A 167 -5.91 1.42 -8.39
C VAL A 167 -7.04 2.45 -8.24
N PRO A 168 -6.87 3.47 -7.39
CA PRO A 168 -7.85 4.54 -7.30
C PRO A 168 -7.85 5.42 -8.54
N MET A 169 -9.01 5.97 -8.85
CA MET A 169 -9.17 6.95 -9.91
C MET A 169 -8.66 8.31 -9.43
N LEU A 170 -7.70 8.89 -10.16
CA LEU A 170 -7.27 10.28 -9.99
C LEU A 170 -8.02 11.17 -10.98
N ASP A 171 -7.98 12.49 -10.77
CA ASP A 171 -8.70 13.45 -11.62
C ASP A 171 -8.40 13.26 -13.12
N GLY A 172 -7.12 13.15 -13.47
CA GLY A 172 -6.70 12.95 -14.87
C GLY A 172 -7.21 11.65 -15.50
N CYS A 173 -7.53 10.63 -14.70
CA CYS A 173 -8.04 9.36 -15.22
C CYS A 173 -9.47 9.51 -15.79
N THR A 174 -10.24 10.47 -15.29
CA THR A 174 -11.64 10.70 -15.70
C THR A 174 -11.75 11.18 -17.15
N ALA A 175 -10.68 11.70 -17.75
CA ALA A 175 -10.66 12.09 -19.17
C ALA A 175 -11.00 10.91 -20.11
N CYS A 176 -10.67 9.68 -19.72
CA CYS A 176 -10.93 8.46 -20.52
C CYS A 176 -11.84 7.45 -19.82
N HIS A 177 -12.03 7.59 -18.50
CA HIS A 177 -12.80 6.65 -17.67
C HIS A 177 -14.02 7.29 -17.01
N GLY A 178 -14.22 8.59 -17.18
CA GLY A 178 -15.28 9.37 -16.52
C GLY A 178 -16.67 9.14 -17.08
N THR A 179 -17.64 9.84 -16.49
CA THR A 179 -19.03 9.92 -17.00
C THR A 179 -19.17 10.86 -18.21
N ALA A 180 -18.24 11.82 -18.35
CA ALA A 180 -18.17 12.75 -19.46
C ALA A 180 -16.82 12.63 -20.15
N ILE A 181 -16.80 11.93 -21.28
CA ILE A 181 -15.60 11.74 -22.13
C ILE A 181 -15.82 12.54 -23.42
N ASP A 182 -14.82 13.26 -23.87
CA ASP A 182 -14.94 14.05 -25.10
C ASP A 182 -15.18 13.15 -26.33
N PRO A 183 -15.87 13.64 -27.37
CA PRO A 183 -16.25 12.80 -28.51
C PRO A 183 -15.08 12.15 -29.25
N ALA A 184 -13.93 12.82 -29.34
CA ALA A 184 -12.77 12.30 -30.06
C ALA A 184 -12.14 11.13 -29.30
N THR A 185 -11.94 11.29 -27.98
CA THR A 185 -11.46 10.22 -27.10
C THR A 185 -12.44 9.05 -27.04
N ALA A 186 -13.74 9.32 -26.92
CA ALA A 186 -14.77 8.27 -26.90
C ALA A 186 -14.79 7.46 -28.22
N ALA A 187 -14.67 8.14 -29.36
CA ALA A 187 -14.61 7.48 -30.67
C ALA A 187 -13.37 6.59 -30.80
N GLU A 188 -12.21 7.07 -30.34
CA GLU A 188 -10.97 6.29 -30.38
C GLU A 188 -11.00 5.10 -29.43
N ILE A 189 -11.53 5.27 -28.21
CA ILE A 189 -11.77 4.16 -27.27
C ILE A 189 -12.65 3.11 -27.94
N LYS A 190 -13.79 3.49 -28.53
CA LYS A 190 -14.72 2.55 -29.17
C LYS A 190 -14.08 1.83 -30.37
N ARG A 191 -13.26 2.53 -31.16
CA ARG A 191 -12.54 1.95 -32.29
C ARG A 191 -11.53 0.90 -31.85
N LEU A 192 -10.79 1.20 -30.78
CA LEU A 192 -9.74 0.33 -30.24
C LEU A 192 -10.30 -0.80 -29.37
N TYR A 193 -11.39 -0.54 -28.64
CA TYR A 193 -11.99 -1.41 -27.63
C TYR A 193 -13.52 -1.43 -27.81
N PRO A 194 -14.05 -2.21 -28.77
CA PRO A 194 -15.49 -2.26 -29.05
C PRO A 194 -16.35 -2.76 -27.87
N GLU A 195 -15.75 -3.54 -26.96
CA GLU A 195 -16.39 -4.10 -25.77
C GLU A 195 -16.04 -3.33 -24.48
N ASP A 196 -15.54 -2.09 -24.59
CA ASP A 196 -15.14 -1.31 -23.43
C ASP A 196 -16.31 -1.12 -22.43
N ALA A 197 -16.05 -1.48 -21.17
CA ALA A 197 -16.93 -1.23 -20.04
C ALA A 197 -16.33 -0.26 -19.02
N ALA A 198 -15.08 0.18 -19.18
CA ALA A 198 -14.33 0.92 -18.18
C ALA A 198 -14.63 2.44 -18.16
N VAL A 199 -15.90 2.84 -18.25
CA VAL A 199 -16.35 4.24 -18.25
C VAL A 199 -17.30 4.52 -17.09
N GLY A 200 -17.62 5.79 -16.85
CA GLY A 200 -18.59 6.18 -15.81
C GLY A 200 -18.04 6.17 -14.38
N TYR A 201 -16.73 6.35 -14.23
CA TYR A 201 -16.08 6.49 -12.93
C TYR A 201 -16.00 7.94 -12.47
N ALA A 202 -15.91 8.15 -11.17
CA ALA A 202 -15.55 9.41 -10.52
C ALA A 202 -14.14 9.33 -9.90
N THR A 203 -13.56 10.48 -9.56
CA THR A 203 -12.35 10.54 -8.74
C THR A 203 -12.59 9.82 -7.40
N GLY A 204 -11.63 9.00 -6.98
CA GLY A 204 -11.72 8.19 -5.75
C GLY A 204 -12.30 6.79 -5.94
N ASP A 205 -13.00 6.52 -7.05
CA ASP A 205 -13.48 5.17 -7.37
C ASP A 205 -12.32 4.18 -7.58
N ILE A 206 -12.61 2.88 -7.49
CA ILE A 206 -11.65 1.83 -7.83
C ILE A 206 -11.70 1.53 -9.33
N ARG A 207 -10.66 1.93 -10.06
CA ARG A 207 -10.50 1.58 -11.48
C ARG A 207 -10.35 0.07 -11.68
N GLY A 208 -9.70 -0.58 -10.75
CA GLY A 208 -9.29 -1.98 -10.80
C GLY A 208 -8.19 -2.21 -9.77
N ALA A 209 -7.30 -3.14 -10.04
CA ALA A 209 -6.14 -3.43 -9.21
C ALA A 209 -4.97 -3.90 -10.07
N PHE A 210 -3.77 -3.74 -9.54
CA PHE A 210 -2.65 -4.57 -9.95
C PHE A 210 -2.64 -5.83 -9.09
N SER A 211 -2.51 -6.99 -9.73
CA SER A 211 -2.43 -8.30 -9.09
C SER A 211 -1.10 -8.94 -9.50
N LEU A 212 -0.29 -9.29 -8.50
CA LEU A 212 1.06 -9.79 -8.66
C LEU A 212 1.17 -11.18 -8.10
N TYR A 213 1.74 -12.09 -8.88
CA TYR A 213 1.97 -13.47 -8.48
C TYR A 213 3.45 -13.80 -8.53
N LYS A 214 3.95 -14.54 -7.54
CA LYS A 214 5.30 -15.09 -7.55
C LYS A 214 5.32 -16.44 -6.87
N THR A 215 5.96 -17.41 -7.52
CA THR A 215 6.16 -18.74 -6.96
C THR A 215 7.61 -18.89 -6.55
N VAL A 216 7.83 -19.32 -5.31
CA VAL A 216 9.17 -19.53 -4.74
C VAL A 216 9.24 -20.89 -4.05
N GLY A 217 10.44 -21.47 -3.96
CA GLY A 217 10.63 -22.70 -3.18
C GLY A 217 10.32 -22.47 -1.70
N ALA A 218 9.69 -23.44 -1.04
CA ALA A 218 9.29 -23.35 0.37
C ALA A 218 10.48 -23.10 1.31
N GLU A 219 11.66 -23.63 0.99
CA GLU A 219 12.89 -23.32 1.73
C GLU A 219 13.34 -21.86 1.55
N ALA A 220 13.30 -21.36 0.32
CA ALA A 220 13.63 -19.97 0.03
C ALA A 220 12.67 -19.01 0.75
N PHE A 221 11.37 -19.33 0.77
CA PHE A 221 10.36 -18.59 1.53
C PHE A 221 10.67 -18.58 3.04
N ARG A 222 10.96 -19.74 3.65
CA ARG A 222 11.35 -19.83 5.07
C ARG A 222 12.63 -19.06 5.39
N LYS A 223 13.60 -19.05 4.47
CA LYS A 223 14.84 -18.28 4.64
C LYS A 223 14.58 -16.78 4.56
N ALA A 224 13.71 -16.33 3.66
CA ALA A 224 13.27 -14.94 3.59
C ALA A 224 12.53 -14.53 4.87
N GLU A 225 11.76 -15.43 5.48
CA GLU A 225 11.13 -15.23 6.79
C GLU A 225 12.13 -15.09 7.95
N ALA A 226 13.27 -15.78 7.85
CA ALA A 226 14.36 -15.70 8.81
C ALA A 226 15.35 -14.56 8.53
N ALA A 227 15.21 -13.83 7.41
CA ALA A 227 16.05 -12.68 7.09
C ALA A 227 15.84 -11.60 8.17
N PRO A 228 16.91 -10.89 8.59
CA PRO A 228 16.83 -9.97 9.72
C PRO A 228 15.74 -8.93 9.47
N LYS A 229 14.81 -8.82 10.42
CA LYS A 229 13.88 -7.69 10.48
C LYS A 229 14.71 -6.43 10.35
N ARG A 230 14.29 -5.47 9.50
CA ARG A 230 14.92 -4.16 9.43
C ARG A 230 15.13 -3.67 10.86
N ASP A 231 16.36 -3.30 11.21
CA ASP A 231 16.69 -2.88 12.57
C ASP A 231 15.70 -1.78 12.98
N ASP A 232 14.90 -2.08 14.00
CA ASP A 232 14.10 -1.04 14.60
C ASP A 232 15.01 -0.18 15.48
N LEU A 233 14.67 1.10 15.62
CA LEU A 233 15.53 2.04 16.32
C LEU A 233 15.72 1.69 17.79
N LYS A 234 14.79 0.94 18.38
CA LYS A 234 14.89 0.45 19.75
C LYS A 234 15.97 -0.63 19.86
N ALA A 235 16.04 -1.57 18.92
CA ALA A 235 17.09 -2.57 18.82
C ALA A 235 18.47 -1.95 18.56
N MET A 236 18.51 -0.83 17.83
CA MET A 236 19.74 -0.06 17.62
C MET A 236 20.16 0.75 18.86
N GLY A 237 19.30 0.92 19.86
CA GLY A 237 19.54 1.82 20.99
C GLY A 237 19.55 3.30 20.60
N TYR A 238 18.92 3.66 19.48
CA TYR A 238 18.82 5.04 19.02
C TYR A 238 17.81 5.83 19.85
N ALA A 239 18.16 7.06 20.22
CA ALA A 239 17.29 8.01 20.90
C ALA A 239 17.44 9.38 20.21
N PRO A 240 16.34 10.00 19.73
CA PRO A 240 16.38 11.33 19.13
C PRO A 240 16.97 12.35 20.08
N ARG A 241 17.90 13.18 19.58
CA ARG A 241 18.52 14.26 20.37
C ARG A 241 18.18 15.62 19.79
N ASP A 242 18.19 16.62 20.67
CA ASP A 242 18.24 18.01 20.24
C ASP A 242 19.62 18.30 19.61
N ARG A 243 19.61 18.87 18.40
CA ARG A 243 20.81 19.13 17.60
C ARG A 243 20.91 20.64 17.37
N PRO A 244 21.88 21.34 18.01
CA PRO A 244 22.10 22.75 17.77
C PRO A 244 22.41 23.02 16.29
N GLY A 245 21.64 23.90 15.65
CA GLY A 245 21.86 24.33 14.26
C GLY A 245 21.24 23.46 13.16
N ALA A 246 20.60 22.34 13.50
CA ALA A 246 19.85 21.55 12.52
C ALA A 246 18.52 22.23 12.16
N LYS A 247 18.14 22.20 10.88
CA LYS A 247 16.77 22.56 10.46
C LYS A 247 15.85 21.38 10.77
N GLY A 248 14.66 21.63 11.35
CA GLY A 248 13.63 20.61 11.61
C GLY A 248 13.77 19.84 12.93
N SER A 249 12.75 19.04 13.24
CA SER A 249 12.62 18.22 14.45
C SER A 249 12.91 16.76 14.15
N ALA A 250 13.97 16.20 14.75
CA ALA A 250 14.30 14.78 14.64
C ALA A 250 13.19 13.88 15.18
N VAL A 251 12.42 14.36 16.16
CA VAL A 251 11.28 13.62 16.73
C VAL A 251 10.12 13.58 15.75
N ALA A 252 9.78 14.71 15.11
CA ALA A 252 8.76 14.72 14.06
C ALA A 252 9.21 13.90 12.85
N GLY A 253 10.48 14.03 12.47
CA GLY A 253 11.10 13.28 11.39
C GLY A 253 11.09 11.79 11.59
N LEU A 254 11.32 11.35 12.83
CA LEU A 254 11.17 9.95 13.21
C LEU A 254 9.74 9.46 12.96
N ALA A 255 8.73 10.21 13.41
CA ALA A 255 7.34 9.81 13.20
C ALA A 255 6.99 9.72 11.70
N VAL A 256 7.46 10.67 10.89
CA VAL A 256 7.26 10.63 9.43
C VAL A 256 8.04 9.47 8.80
N PHE A 257 9.28 9.23 9.20
CA PHE A 257 10.08 8.10 8.71
C PHE A 257 9.42 6.76 9.01
N GLN A 258 8.91 6.56 10.24
CA GLN A 258 8.19 5.35 10.62
C GLN A 258 6.93 5.17 9.79
N ALA A 259 6.18 6.24 9.55
CA ALA A 259 4.93 6.20 8.79
C ALA A 259 5.12 6.03 7.27
N ARG A 260 6.23 6.52 6.70
CA ARG A 260 6.39 6.70 5.25
C ARG A 260 7.58 5.98 4.62
N CYS A 261 8.63 5.70 5.40
CA CYS A 261 9.91 5.22 4.89
C CYS A 261 10.32 3.85 5.45
N GLN A 262 9.97 3.53 6.71
CA GLN A 262 10.42 2.30 7.38
C GLN A 262 9.86 1.02 6.75
N SER A 263 8.75 1.10 6.02
CA SER A 263 8.21 0.01 5.21
C SER A 263 9.05 -0.32 3.97
N CYS A 264 10.01 0.53 3.58
CA CYS A 264 10.88 0.33 2.42
C CYS A 264 12.39 0.32 2.77
N HIS A 265 12.81 1.06 3.80
CA HIS A 265 14.22 1.27 4.13
C HIS A 265 14.54 0.91 5.59
N GLY A 266 15.69 0.26 5.79
CA GLY A 266 16.32 0.18 7.11
C GLY A 266 16.84 1.57 7.52
N PRO A 267 16.69 1.99 8.79
CA PRO A 267 17.16 3.30 9.23
C PRO A 267 18.66 3.53 8.92
N ALA A 268 19.51 2.54 9.19
CA ALA A 268 20.95 2.62 8.92
C ALA A 268 21.29 2.70 7.43
N ASP A 269 20.55 1.98 6.59
CA ASP A 269 20.77 1.96 5.14
C ASP A 269 20.47 3.32 4.51
N LEU A 270 19.34 3.93 4.90
CA LEU A 270 18.95 5.24 4.37
C LEU A 270 19.88 6.34 4.87
N ALA A 271 20.26 6.31 6.15
CA ALA A 271 21.26 7.24 6.69
C ALA A 271 22.59 7.15 5.93
N GLY A 272 23.06 5.95 5.58
CA GLY A 272 24.30 5.75 4.81
C GLY A 272 24.25 6.24 3.35
N HIS A 273 23.06 6.42 2.76
CA HIS A 273 22.91 7.01 1.43
C HIS A 273 22.97 8.55 1.45
N VAL A 274 22.54 9.17 2.55
CA VAL A 274 22.54 10.63 2.71
C VAL A 274 23.89 11.12 3.25
N PHE A 275 24.53 10.33 4.13
CA PHE A 275 25.80 10.67 4.77
C PHE A 275 26.86 9.60 4.42
N PRO A 276 27.87 9.91 3.60
CA PRO A 276 28.89 8.94 3.22
C PRO A 276 29.68 8.42 4.45
N LYS A 277 30.09 7.16 4.39
CA LYS A 277 30.81 6.49 5.50
C LYS A 277 32.08 7.24 5.87
N GLY A 278 32.23 7.57 7.16
CA GLY A 278 33.46 8.14 7.75
C GLY A 278 33.47 9.67 7.90
N GLY A 279 32.42 10.38 7.48
CA GLY A 279 32.42 11.84 7.45
C GLY A 279 31.81 12.58 8.66
N GLY A 280 31.12 11.89 9.58
CA GLY A 280 30.35 12.57 10.64
C GLY A 280 29.17 13.40 10.08
N ALA A 281 28.43 14.13 10.94
CA ALA A 281 27.33 14.99 10.49
C ALA A 281 27.78 16.15 9.59
N ASP A 282 29.07 16.49 9.62
CA ASP A 282 29.63 17.63 8.90
C ASP A 282 29.96 17.28 7.43
N ALA A 283 29.74 16.03 7.00
CA ALA A 283 30.06 15.56 5.65
C ALA A 283 28.89 15.57 4.66
N ALA A 284 27.66 15.86 5.10
CA ALA A 284 26.60 16.15 4.14
C ALA A 284 26.80 17.55 3.57
N THR A 285 27.12 17.61 2.28
CA THR A 285 27.07 18.86 1.53
C THR A 285 25.63 19.35 1.45
N ALA A 286 25.39 20.67 1.46
CA ALA A 286 24.05 21.24 1.26
C ALA A 286 23.36 20.71 -0.02
N GLU A 287 24.14 20.36 -1.04
CA GLU A 287 23.68 19.72 -2.27
C GLU A 287 23.10 18.31 -2.05
N ALA A 288 23.68 17.52 -1.16
CA ALA A 288 23.23 16.17 -0.84
C ALA A 288 21.94 16.20 -0.03
N GLU A 289 21.84 17.12 0.94
CA GLU A 289 20.60 17.37 1.68
C GLU A 289 19.48 17.82 0.74
N ALA A 290 19.76 18.79 -0.15
CA ALA A 290 18.81 19.27 -1.13
C ALA A 290 18.38 18.18 -2.14
N ALA A 291 19.30 17.30 -2.55
CA ALA A 291 18.97 16.17 -3.42
C ALA A 291 18.07 15.16 -2.72
N PHE A 292 18.28 14.93 -1.43
CA PHE A 292 17.43 14.06 -0.63
C PHE A 292 16.04 14.66 -0.39
N CYS A 293 15.93 15.96 -0.05
CA CYS A 293 14.64 16.66 0.04
C CYS A 293 13.83 16.53 -1.25
N ARG A 294 14.43 16.88 -2.39
CA ARG A 294 13.77 16.73 -3.70
C ARG A 294 13.32 15.28 -3.94
N LYS A 295 14.07 14.29 -3.47
CA LYS A 295 13.68 12.89 -3.57
C LYS A 295 12.46 12.58 -2.68
N LEU A 296 12.39 13.11 -1.46
CA LEU A 296 11.23 12.95 -0.59
C LEU A 296 9.98 13.65 -1.14
N GLU A 297 10.12 14.89 -1.61
CA GLU A 297 9.05 15.68 -2.22
C GLU A 297 8.48 14.99 -3.47
N THR A 298 9.35 14.53 -4.37
CA THR A 298 8.94 13.83 -5.62
C THR A 298 8.20 12.52 -5.36
N HIS A 299 8.35 11.93 -4.18
CA HIS A 299 7.62 10.73 -3.77
C HIS A 299 6.42 11.04 -2.85
N GLY A 300 6.15 12.33 -2.59
CA GLY A 300 5.02 12.77 -1.76
C GLY A 300 5.12 12.38 -0.29
N TYR A 301 6.34 12.16 0.22
CA TYR A 301 6.57 11.74 1.60
C TYR A 301 6.66 12.92 2.58
N THR A 302 7.03 14.10 2.07
CA THR A 302 7.15 15.35 2.81
C THR A 302 6.61 16.51 1.97
N ASP A 303 6.48 17.67 2.61
CA ASP A 303 6.27 18.97 1.95
C ASP A 303 7.40 19.93 2.31
N GLU A 304 7.46 21.08 1.63
CA GLU A 304 8.47 22.12 1.86
C GLU A 304 8.62 22.52 3.35
N LYS A 305 7.57 22.34 4.17
CA LYS A 305 7.59 22.65 5.60
C LYS A 305 8.16 21.53 6.47
N SER A 306 8.11 20.28 6.01
CA SER A 306 8.47 19.06 6.75
C SER A 306 9.69 18.32 6.20
N ASP A 307 10.22 18.75 5.05
CA ASP A 307 11.47 18.27 4.45
C ASP A 307 12.64 18.22 5.44
N CYS A 308 12.70 19.21 6.32
CA CYS A 308 13.75 19.35 7.32
C CYS A 308 13.64 18.31 8.45
N ASP A 309 12.45 17.75 8.70
CA ASP A 309 12.23 16.84 9.83
C ASP A 309 12.83 15.45 9.58
N ILE A 310 12.56 14.83 8.42
CA ILE A 310 13.16 13.51 8.08
C ILE A 310 14.67 13.63 7.96
N LEU A 311 15.17 14.71 7.32
CA LEU A 311 16.60 14.99 7.28
C LEU A 311 17.19 15.07 8.68
N ALA A 312 16.53 15.81 9.58
CA ALA A 312 16.93 15.92 10.97
C ALA A 312 17.05 14.54 11.66
N PHE A 313 16.05 13.68 11.49
CA PHE A 313 16.12 12.31 12.00
C PHE A 313 17.33 11.53 11.43
N LEU A 314 17.54 11.55 10.11
CA LEU A 314 18.61 10.79 9.47
C LEU A 314 20.01 11.27 9.84
N THR A 315 20.21 12.58 10.00
CA THR A 315 21.48 13.13 10.49
C THR A 315 21.78 12.65 11.91
N ASP A 316 20.79 12.67 12.79
CA ASP A 316 20.97 12.23 14.18
C ASP A 316 21.31 10.74 14.25
N LEU A 317 20.66 9.93 13.39
CA LEU A 317 20.95 8.52 13.26
C LEU A 317 22.36 8.26 12.70
N ALA A 318 22.79 9.01 11.69
CA ALA A 318 24.14 8.90 11.15
C ALA A 318 25.21 9.22 12.21
N LEU A 319 24.99 10.26 13.02
CA LEU A 319 25.85 10.59 14.16
C LEU A 319 25.90 9.49 15.22
N PHE A 320 24.75 8.92 15.54
CA PHE A 320 24.66 7.80 16.48
C PHE A 320 25.47 6.60 15.98
N LEU A 321 25.30 6.22 14.71
CA LEU A 321 26.00 5.10 14.09
C LEU A 321 27.51 5.31 14.02
N ALA A 322 27.96 6.53 13.71
CA ALA A 322 29.38 6.88 13.71
C ALA A 322 30.01 6.70 15.11
N LYS A 323 29.35 7.16 16.17
CA LYS A 323 29.84 7.02 17.56
C LYS A 323 29.90 5.57 18.02
N SER A 324 28.91 4.77 17.65
CA SER A 324 28.84 3.34 18.02
C SER A 324 29.89 2.49 17.27
N GLY A 325 30.39 2.96 16.13
CA GLY A 325 31.42 2.29 15.33
C GLY A 325 32.87 2.54 15.78
N SER A 326 33.14 3.63 16.50
CA SER A 326 34.50 4.04 16.92
C SER A 326 35.06 3.27 18.12
N GLY A 327 34.35 2.26 18.62
CA GLY A 327 34.68 1.49 19.83
C GLY A 327 35.18 0.07 19.58
N LYS A 328 35.74 -0.24 18.41
CA LYS A 328 36.39 -1.52 18.10
C LYS A 328 37.82 -1.30 17.61
#